data_AF-A0A352TC40-F1
#
_entry.id   AF-A0A352TC40-F1
#
_cell.length_a   1.000
_cell.length_b   1.000
_cell.length_c   1.000
_cell.angle_alpha   90.00
_cell.angle_beta   90.00
_cell.angle_gamma   90.00
#
_symmetry.space_group_name_H-M   'P 1'
#
loop_
_entity.id
_entity.type
_entity.pdbx_description
1 polymer ?
#
loop_
_entity_poly.entity_id
_entity_poly.type
_entity_poly.pdbx_seq_one_letter_code
_entity_poly.pdbx_strand_id
1 'polypeptide(L)'
;SLLLAAGLNEIQTLGFAMGATHAETFASVSGVGDLDVTCKSKYGRNRRFGQDIIKTDMLSRFTSIDDLIANVKKVGYLPEGAIACKYVHEVAEAKKLKLPICNGLYRVLNKEVTPHAFLNELVGLN
;
A
#
# COMPACT_ATOMS: atom_id res chain seq x y z
N SER A 1 12.19 -5.95 -7.38
CA SER A 1 12.01 -7.28 -6.79
C SER A 1 11.91 -7.23 -5.26
N LEU A 2 12.75 -6.46 -4.56
CA LEU A 2 12.71 -6.34 -3.09
C LEU A 2 11.33 -5.94 -2.53
N LEU A 3 10.74 -4.83 -3.00
CA LEU A 3 9.41 -4.38 -2.55
C LEU A 3 8.30 -5.41 -2.80
N LEU A 4 8.39 -6.19 -3.88
CA LEU A 4 7.41 -7.22 -4.21
C LEU A 4 7.46 -8.36 -3.17
N ALA A 5 8.67 -8.83 -2.86
CA ALA A 5 8.88 -9.89 -1.88
C ALA A 5 8.49 -9.44 -0.46
N ALA A 6 8.86 -8.22 -0.07
CA ALA A 6 8.51 -7.67 1.23
C ALA A 6 7.00 -7.40 1.36
N GLY A 7 6.35 -6.89 0.31
CA GLY A 7 4.89 -6.71 0.28
C GLY A 7 4.14 -8.04 0.38
N LEU A 8 4.62 -9.09 -0.29
CA LEU A 8 4.05 -10.44 -0.17
C LEU A 8 4.18 -11.01 1.25
N ASN A 9 5.28 -10.70 1.95
CA ASN A 9 5.47 -11.10 3.35
C ASN A 9 4.45 -10.40 4.27
N GLU A 10 4.15 -9.13 4.04
CA GLU A 10 3.12 -8.39 4.79
C GLU A 10 1.71 -8.90 4.51
N ILE A 11 1.40 -9.23 3.26
CA ILE A 11 0.11 -9.85 2.89
C ILE A 11 -0.07 -11.18 3.64
N GLN A 12 0.96 -12.02 3.69
CA GLN A 12 0.94 -13.27 4.46
C GLN A 12 0.73 -13.02 5.94
N THR A 13 1.51 -12.09 6.53
CA THR A 13 1.41 -11.73 7.95
C THR A 13 0.01 -11.26 8.31
N LEU A 14 -0.56 -10.37 7.51
CA LEU A 14 -1.94 -9.90 7.67
C LEU A 14 -2.94 -11.05 7.55
N GLY A 15 -2.80 -11.88 6.51
CA GLY A 15 -3.69 -13.00 6.25
C GLY A 15 -3.71 -14.02 7.39
N PHE A 16 -2.55 -14.42 7.92
CA PHE A 16 -2.46 -15.31 9.08
C PHE A 16 -3.10 -14.69 10.33
N ALA A 17 -2.87 -13.40 10.57
CA ALA A 17 -3.50 -12.69 11.67
C ALA A 17 -5.03 -12.58 11.54
N MET A 18 -5.56 -12.72 10.31
CA MET A 18 -6.98 -12.76 9.98
C MET A 18 -7.56 -14.19 9.90
N GLY A 19 -6.76 -15.22 10.20
CA GLY A 19 -7.22 -16.61 10.27
C GLY A 19 -6.97 -17.44 9.01
N ALA A 20 -6.15 -16.96 8.07
CA ALA A 20 -5.66 -17.81 6.99
C ALA A 20 -4.88 -19.00 7.59
N THR A 21 -5.12 -20.19 7.05
CA THR A 21 -4.52 -21.44 7.56
C THR A 21 -3.46 -22.04 6.63
N HIS A 22 -3.41 -21.61 5.37
CA HIS A 22 -2.54 -22.19 4.35
C HIS A 22 -1.68 -21.10 3.69
N ALA A 23 -0.35 -21.24 3.78
CA ALA A 23 0.59 -20.29 3.19
C ALA A 23 0.53 -20.29 1.64
N GLU A 24 0.18 -21.44 1.06
CA GLU A 24 0.14 -21.67 -0.39
C GLU A 24 -0.83 -20.72 -1.11
N THR A 25 -1.90 -20.29 -0.42
CA THR A 25 -2.89 -19.35 -0.95
C THR A 25 -2.23 -18.05 -1.42
N PHE A 26 -1.21 -17.57 -0.71
CA PHE A 26 -0.49 -16.35 -1.06
C PHE A 26 0.54 -16.56 -2.17
N ALA A 27 1.07 -17.78 -2.31
CA ALA A 27 2.02 -18.12 -3.38
C ALA A 27 1.33 -18.46 -4.71
N SER A 28 0.01 -18.65 -4.70
CA SER A 28 -0.79 -18.96 -5.89
C SER A 28 -1.00 -17.75 -6.80
N VAL A 29 -1.69 -17.98 -7.93
CA VAL A 29 -2.04 -16.93 -8.92
C VAL A 29 -2.77 -15.75 -8.27
N SER A 30 -3.65 -16.00 -7.30
CA SER A 30 -4.40 -14.93 -6.62
C SER A 30 -3.54 -14.09 -5.66
N GLY A 31 -2.36 -14.57 -5.27
CA GLY A 31 -1.43 -13.83 -4.43
C GLY A 31 -0.27 -13.25 -5.25
N VAL A 32 0.72 -14.07 -5.58
CA VAL A 32 1.92 -13.64 -6.35
C VAL A 32 1.55 -13.15 -7.75
N GLY A 33 0.65 -13.88 -8.44
CA GLY A 33 0.29 -13.56 -9.82
C GLY A 33 -0.37 -12.19 -9.95
N ASP A 34 -1.41 -11.95 -9.15
CA ASP A 34 -2.13 -10.68 -9.13
C ASP A 34 -1.26 -9.52 -8.66
N LEU A 35 -0.43 -9.74 -7.63
CA LEU A 35 0.51 -8.74 -7.13
C LEU A 35 1.53 -8.33 -8.21
N ASP A 36 2.14 -9.30 -8.90
CA ASP A 36 3.13 -9.01 -9.93
C ASP A 36 2.53 -8.24 -11.12
N VAL A 37 1.36 -8.68 -11.60
CA VAL A 37 0.65 -8.04 -12.72
C VAL A 37 0.22 -6.63 -12.33
N THR A 38 -0.35 -6.44 -11.14
CA THR A 38 -0.82 -5.13 -10.68
C THR A 38 0.32 -4.13 -10.50
N CYS A 39 1.46 -4.57 -9.94
CA CYS A 39 2.64 -3.72 -9.80
C CYS A 39 3.29 -3.37 -11.16
N LYS A 40 3.23 -4.26 -12.15
CA LYS A 40 3.90 -4.08 -13.45
C LYS A 40 3.01 -3.51 -14.55
N SER A 41 1.69 -3.55 -14.41
CA SER A 41 0.76 -3.05 -15.43
C SER A 41 0.82 -1.53 -15.55
N LYS A 42 1.18 -1.04 -16.74
CA LYS A 42 1.15 0.40 -17.07
C LYS A 42 -0.28 0.99 -17.07
N TYR A 43 -1.30 0.15 -17.13
CA TYR A 43 -2.70 0.54 -17.09
C TYR A 43 -3.31 0.44 -15.68
N GLY A 44 -2.54 -0.03 -14.69
CA GLY A 44 -3.00 -0.20 -13.31
C GLY A 44 -3.28 1.16 -12.64
N ARG A 45 -4.51 1.34 -12.16
CA ARG A 45 -4.95 2.58 -11.48
C ARG A 45 -4.14 2.87 -10.22
N ASN A 46 -3.81 1.86 -9.42
CA ASN A 46 -2.97 2.01 -8.22
C ASN A 46 -1.52 2.40 -8.57
N ARG A 47 -0.94 1.81 -9.62
CA ARG A 47 0.39 2.20 -10.10
C ARG A 47 0.39 3.63 -10.62
N ARG A 48 -0.62 4.00 -11.41
CA ARG A 48 -0.81 5.38 -11.88
C ARG A 48 -0.90 6.34 -10.70
N PHE A 49 -1.66 5.98 -9.66
CA PHE A 49 -1.77 6.79 -8.45
C PHE A 49 -0.41 7.02 -7.79
N GLY A 50 0.37 5.96 -7.57
CA GLY A 50 1.73 6.09 -7.07
C GLY A 50 2.63 6.99 -7.93
N GLN A 51 2.48 6.95 -9.26
CA GLN A 51 3.21 7.84 -10.17
C GLN A 51 2.75 9.29 -10.06
N ASP A 52 1.44 9.53 -9.96
CA ASP A 52 0.87 10.88 -9.84
C ASP A 52 1.28 11.53 -8.50
N ILE A 53 1.41 10.76 -7.42
CA ILE A 53 1.97 11.24 -6.14
C ILE A 53 3.35 11.88 -6.36
N ILE A 54 4.21 11.26 -7.17
CA ILE A 54 5.59 11.74 -7.40
C ILE A 54 5.65 12.82 -8.48
N LYS A 55 4.94 12.62 -9.60
CA LYS A 55 5.10 13.44 -10.80
C LYS A 55 4.28 14.72 -10.77
N THR A 56 3.14 14.71 -10.09
CA THR A 56 2.18 15.83 -10.09
C THR A 56 1.83 16.30 -8.69
N ASP A 57 2.55 15.82 -7.68
CA ASP A 57 2.28 16.09 -6.26
C ASP A 57 0.80 15.86 -5.91
N MET A 58 0.25 14.72 -6.33
CA MET A 58 -1.19 14.43 -6.23
C MET A 58 -1.74 14.59 -4.79
N LEU A 59 -0.92 14.32 -3.77
CA LEU A 59 -1.32 14.42 -2.36
C LEU A 59 -1.47 15.86 -1.88
N SER A 60 -0.89 16.86 -2.56
CA SER A 60 -1.11 18.28 -2.22
C SER A 60 -2.57 18.70 -2.26
N ARG A 61 -3.39 17.99 -3.06
CA ARG A 61 -4.82 18.24 -3.26
C ARG A 61 -5.69 17.76 -2.09
N PHE A 62 -5.09 17.08 -1.12
CA PHE A 62 -5.76 16.48 0.02
C PHE A 62 -4.97 16.78 1.32
N THR A 63 -5.70 16.81 2.42
CA THR A 63 -5.14 17.03 3.76
C THR A 63 -4.72 15.75 4.45
N SER A 64 -5.39 14.63 4.18
CA SER A 64 -5.17 13.32 4.80
C SER A 64 -5.70 12.20 3.89
N ILE A 65 -5.47 10.94 4.28
CA ILE A 65 -6.06 9.77 3.61
C ILE A 65 -7.60 9.80 3.69
N ASP A 66 -8.18 10.30 4.78
CA ASP A 66 -9.63 10.42 4.94
C ASP A 66 -10.23 11.44 3.98
N ASP A 67 -9.57 12.60 3.84
CA ASP A 67 -9.95 13.62 2.86
C ASP A 67 -9.82 13.10 1.43
N LEU A 68 -8.74 12.37 1.12
CA LEU A 68 -8.56 11.70 -0.17
C LEU A 68 -9.71 10.74 -0.48
N ILE A 69 -10.10 9.88 0.47
CA ILE A 69 -11.19 8.92 0.29
C ILE A 69 -12.53 9.64 0.10
N ALA A 70 -12.83 10.65 0.92
CA ALA A 70 -14.05 11.45 0.81
C ALA A 70 -14.13 12.21 -0.52
N ASN A 71 -12.99 12.64 -1.05
CA ASN A 71 -12.88 13.44 -2.27
C ASN A 71 -12.28 12.67 -3.45
N VAL A 72 -12.41 11.33 -3.47
CA VAL A 72 -11.75 10.47 -4.48
C VAL A 72 -12.07 10.86 -5.93
N LYS A 73 -13.25 11.46 -6.17
CA LYS A 73 -13.65 12.00 -7.48
C LYS A 73 -12.64 13.02 -8.04
N LYS A 74 -11.95 13.78 -7.17
CA LYS A 74 -10.89 14.73 -7.57
C LYS A 74 -9.69 14.04 -8.21
N VAL A 75 -9.43 12.77 -7.89
CA VAL A 75 -8.35 11.96 -8.50
C VAL A 75 -8.67 11.64 -9.98
N GLY A 76 -9.96 11.58 -10.35
CA GLY A 76 -10.40 11.28 -11.72
C GLY A 76 -10.42 9.79 -12.07
N TYR A 77 -10.07 8.92 -11.12
CA TYR A 77 -10.17 7.46 -11.17
C TYR A 77 -10.17 6.93 -9.74
N LEU A 78 -10.46 5.63 -9.56
CA LEU A 78 -10.47 4.99 -8.25
C LEU A 78 -9.10 4.35 -7.95
N PRO A 79 -8.34 4.86 -6.96
CA PRO A 79 -7.15 4.19 -6.43
C PRO A 79 -7.56 3.28 -5.25
N GLU A 80 -7.98 2.04 -5.53
CA GLU A 80 -8.44 1.11 -4.48
C GLU A 80 -7.38 0.86 -3.40
N GLY A 81 -6.10 0.92 -3.75
CA GLY A 81 -4.98 0.73 -2.85
C GLY A 81 -4.87 1.80 -1.75
N ALA A 82 -5.29 3.04 -2.02
CA ALA A 82 -5.32 4.08 -0.98
C ALA A 82 -6.39 3.78 0.07
N ILE A 83 -7.57 3.34 -0.37
CA ILE A 83 -8.67 2.93 0.51
C ILE A 83 -8.27 1.69 1.31
N ALA A 84 -7.71 0.68 0.65
CA ALA A 84 -7.24 -0.54 1.30
C ALA A 84 -6.15 -0.23 2.34
N CYS A 85 -5.23 0.69 2.05
CA CYS A 85 -4.15 1.07 2.97
C CYS A 85 -4.68 1.59 4.32
N LYS A 86 -5.75 2.41 4.31
CA LYS A 86 -6.43 2.83 5.54
C LYS A 86 -6.85 1.64 6.39
N TYR A 87 -7.63 0.73 5.81
CA TYR A 87 -8.20 -0.40 6.56
C TYR A 87 -7.13 -1.41 6.97
N VAL A 88 -6.11 -1.64 6.15
CA VAL A 88 -4.98 -2.50 6.53
C VAL A 88 -4.24 -1.91 7.72
N HIS A 89 -4.03 -0.59 7.77
CA HIS A 89 -3.43 0.07 8.94
C HIS A 89 -4.30 -0.09 10.19
N GLU A 90 -5.61 0.12 10.10
CA GLU A 90 -6.54 -0.10 11.23
C GLU A 90 -6.49 -1.55 11.76
N VAL A 91 -6.44 -2.53 10.86
CA VAL A 91 -6.30 -3.94 11.24
C VAL A 91 -4.93 -4.22 11.86
N ALA A 92 -3.87 -3.63 11.32
CA ALA A 92 -2.51 -3.78 11.83
C ALA A 92 -2.39 -3.23 13.26
N GLU A 93 -2.96 -2.05 13.54
CA GLU A 93 -2.99 -1.47 14.89
C GLU A 93 -3.80 -2.34 15.85
N ALA A 94 -5.01 -2.74 15.46
CA ALA A 94 -5.88 -3.57 16.30
C ALA A 94 -5.26 -4.94 16.66
N LYS A 95 -4.50 -5.52 15.73
CA LYS A 95 -3.84 -6.83 15.90
C LYS A 95 -2.37 -6.72 16.29
N LYS A 96 -1.84 -5.50 16.49
CA LYS A 96 -0.43 -5.20 16.81
C LYS A 96 0.56 -5.85 15.83
N LEU A 97 0.24 -5.78 14.52
CA LEU A 97 1.06 -6.36 13.46
C LEU A 97 2.15 -5.40 13.00
N LYS A 98 3.35 -5.93 12.78
CA LYS A 98 4.47 -5.18 12.21
C LYS A 98 4.41 -5.25 10.69
N LEU A 99 3.74 -4.29 10.06
CA LEU A 99 3.63 -4.15 8.60
C LEU A 99 4.33 -2.86 8.13
N PRO A 100 5.68 -2.83 8.07
CA PRO A 100 6.45 -1.60 7.82
C PRO A 100 6.12 -0.91 6.49
N ILE A 101 5.82 -1.65 5.42
CA ILE A 101 5.42 -1.12 4.12
C ILE A 101 4.02 -0.54 4.18
N CYS A 102 3.03 -1.29 4.67
CA CYS A 102 1.66 -0.78 4.78
C CYS A 102 1.55 0.41 5.73
N ASN A 103 2.23 0.37 6.89
CA ASN A 103 2.24 1.48 7.84
C ASN A 103 3.01 2.69 7.30
N GLY A 104 4.13 2.47 6.61
CA GLY A 104 4.86 3.54 5.93
C GLY A 104 4.05 4.19 4.83
N LEU A 105 3.32 3.41 4.04
CA LEU A 105 2.42 3.93 3.00
C LEU A 105 1.27 4.72 3.61
N TYR A 106 0.70 4.27 4.74
CA TYR A 106 -0.32 5.03 5.48
C TYR A 106 0.21 6.40 5.91
N ARG A 107 1.42 6.45 6.50
CA ARG A 107 2.10 7.71 6.87
C ARG A 107 2.34 8.62 5.66
N VAL A 108 2.72 8.06 4.51
CA VAL A 108 2.88 8.82 3.25
C VAL A 108 1.54 9.42 2.80
N LEU A 109 0.47 8.62 2.79
CA LEU A 109 -0.87 9.06 2.39
C LEU A 109 -1.47 10.09 3.36
N ASN A 110 -1.06 10.08 4.63
CA ASN A 110 -1.36 11.10 5.63
C ASN A 110 -0.37 12.27 5.68
N LYS A 111 0.62 12.30 4.78
CA LYS A 111 1.60 13.39 4.66
C LYS A 111 2.48 13.56 5.91
N GLU A 112 2.62 12.49 6.71
CA GLU A 112 3.48 12.46 7.89
C GLU A 112 4.96 12.24 7.50
N VAL A 113 5.19 11.62 6.34
CA VAL A 113 6.52 11.36 5.79
C VAL A 113 6.48 11.50 4.27
N THR A 114 7.56 11.98 3.66
CA THR A 114 7.64 12.04 2.19
C THR A 114 7.95 10.66 1.61
N PRO A 115 7.53 10.34 0.37
CA PRO A 115 7.84 9.06 -0.26
C PRO A 115 9.33 8.72 -0.28
N HIS A 116 10.19 9.72 -0.52
CA HIS A 116 11.64 9.54 -0.54
C HIS A 116 12.21 9.27 0.86
N ALA A 117 11.75 10.00 1.88
CA ALA A 117 12.17 9.76 3.26
C ALA A 117 11.74 8.36 3.73
N PHE A 118 10.52 7.94 3.43
CA PHE A 118 10.04 6.59 3.72
C PHE A 118 10.87 5.50 3.01
N LEU A 119 11.20 5.69 1.73
CA LEU A 119 12.07 4.75 1.02
C LEU A 119 13.46 4.62 1.67
N ASN A 120 14.03 5.73 2.14
CA ASN A 120 15.30 5.72 2.86
C ASN A 120 15.19 5.00 4.20
N GLU A 121 14.10 5.22 4.97
CA GLU A 121 13.81 4.44 6.18
C GLU A 121 13.74 2.95 5.85
N LEU A 122 12.99 2.56 4.81
CA LEU A 122 12.76 1.16 4.46
C LEU A 122 14.04 0.43 4.03
N VAL A 123 14.92 1.09 3.26
CA VAL A 123 16.18 0.51 2.78
C VAL A 123 17.30 0.60 3.82
N GLY A 124 17.25 1.61 4.69
CA GLY A 124 18.18 1.81 5.80
C GLY A 124 17.92 0.93 7.03
N LEU A 125 16.82 0.18 7.06
CA LEU A 125 16.46 -0.79 8.11
C LEU A 125 17.27 -2.11 8.05
N ASN A 126 18.51 -2.09 7.54
CA ASN A 126 19.45 -3.21 7.61
C ASN A 126 20.30 -3.15 8.87
#